data_AF-A0A833LIQ4-F1
#
_entry.id   AF-A0A833LIQ4-F1
#
_cell.length_a   1.000
_cell.length_b   1.000
_cell.length_c   1.000
_cell.angle_alpha   90.00
_cell.angle_beta   90.00
_cell.angle_gamma   90.00
#
_symmetry.space_group_name_H-M   'P 1'
#
loop_
_entity.id
_entity.type
_entity.pdbx_description
1 polymer ?
#
loop_
_entity_poly.entity_id
_entity_poly.type
_entity_poly.pdbx_seq_one_letter_code
_entity_poly.pdbx_strand_id
1 'polypeptide(L)'
;MGTRHAVIVSLCRDCLSDAPQGAARCRACGSPRLVRHAELDALAIAHVDCDAFYAAVEKRDNPSLADRPLIVGGGARGVVTTACYIARTFGVRSAMPMFEAQRLCPSAVVVPPDIPKYAAVAREVRRLMYALTPMVEPVSIDEAYLDLSGTERLHGMSAAK
;
A
#
# COMPACT_ATOMS: atom_id res chain seq x y z
N MET A 1 -10.58 -13.55 40.31
CA MET A 1 -10.63 -12.69 39.11
C MET A 1 -9.19 -12.52 38.62
N GLY A 2 -8.67 -13.53 37.92
CA GLY A 2 -7.25 -13.56 37.53
C GLY A 2 -7.02 -12.71 36.29
N THR A 3 -6.15 -11.71 36.40
CA THR A 3 -5.57 -11.00 35.27
C THR A 3 -4.82 -12.00 34.40
N ARG A 4 -5.48 -12.53 33.36
CA ARG A 4 -4.80 -13.25 32.29
C ARG A 4 -3.76 -12.27 31.74
N HIS A 5 -2.49 -12.52 32.05
CA HIS A 5 -1.41 -11.84 31.36
C HIS A 5 -1.61 -12.19 29.89
N ALA A 6 -2.00 -11.20 29.08
CA ALA A 6 -2.05 -11.38 27.64
C ALA A 6 -0.64 -11.79 27.23
N VAL A 7 -0.47 -13.05 26.85
CA VAL A 7 0.80 -13.52 26.30
C VAL A 7 1.03 -12.63 25.08
N ILE A 8 2.05 -11.78 25.11
CA ILE A 8 2.33 -10.87 23.99
C ILE A 8 2.85 -11.75 22.86
N VAL A 9 1.93 -12.20 22.01
CA VAL A 9 2.23 -12.94 20.81
C VAL A 9 2.85 -11.97 19.81
N SER A 10 3.97 -12.37 19.22
CA SER A 10 4.58 -11.60 18.13
C SER A 10 4.01 -12.11 16.81
N LEU A 11 3.72 -11.25 15.84
CA LEU A 11 3.28 -11.65 14.51
C LEU A 11 4.43 -11.56 13.52
N CYS A 12 4.63 -12.60 12.71
CA CYS A 12 5.57 -12.54 11.60
C CYS A 12 4.97 -11.81 10.39
N ARG A 13 5.62 -10.74 9.93
CA ARG A 13 5.17 -9.95 8.77
C ARG A 13 5.28 -10.66 7.43
N ASP A 14 6.01 -11.78 7.37
CA ASP A 14 6.26 -12.49 6.11
C ASP A 14 5.35 -13.73 5.92
N CYS A 15 4.97 -14.40 7.00
CA CYS A 15 4.14 -15.62 6.93
C CYS A 15 2.91 -15.59 7.83
N LEU A 16 2.64 -14.46 8.49
CA LEU A 16 1.48 -14.21 9.35
C LEU A 16 1.33 -15.20 10.53
N SER A 17 2.35 -16.00 10.80
CA SER A 17 2.37 -16.94 11.92
C SER A 17 2.71 -16.24 13.21
N ASP A 18 2.06 -16.70 14.27
CA ASP A 18 2.36 -16.32 15.64
C ASP A 18 3.74 -16.83 16.08
N ALA A 19 4.46 -15.99 16.80
CA ALA A 19 5.74 -16.29 17.41
C ALA A 19 5.70 -16.00 18.91
N PRO A 20 6.35 -16.84 19.74
CA PRO A 20 6.39 -16.61 21.19
C PRO A 20 7.03 -15.27 21.54
N GLN A 21 6.60 -14.69 22.67
CA GLN A 21 7.22 -13.50 23.23
C GLN A 21 8.74 -13.70 23.39
N GLY A 22 9.53 -12.72 22.94
CA GLY A 22 10.98 -12.77 23.03
C GLY A 22 11.68 -13.54 21.90
N ALA A 23 10.96 -14.22 21.00
CA ALA A 23 11.58 -14.89 19.86
C ALA A 23 12.32 -13.90 18.95
N ALA A 24 13.60 -14.16 18.63
CA ALA A 24 14.37 -13.32 17.72
C ALA A 24 14.00 -13.54 16.24
N ARG A 25 13.41 -14.69 15.91
CA ARG A 25 13.01 -15.10 14.56
C ARG A 25 11.71 -15.89 14.61
N CYS A 26 10.94 -15.83 13.53
CA CYS A 26 9.75 -16.64 13.33
C CYS A 26 10.13 -18.14 13.31
N ARG A 27 9.39 -18.96 14.06
CA ARG A 27 9.61 -20.41 14.09
C ARG A 27 9.12 -21.13 12.83
N ALA A 28 8.21 -20.52 12.08
CA ALA A 28 7.65 -21.09 10.86
C ALA A 28 8.55 -20.84 9.64
N CYS A 29 8.98 -19.59 9.41
CA CYS A 29 9.74 -19.22 8.21
C CYS A 29 11.16 -18.70 8.46
N GLY A 30 11.60 -18.58 9.72
CA GLY A 30 12.94 -18.07 10.07
C GLY A 30 13.13 -16.55 9.91
N SER A 31 12.10 -15.83 9.44
CA SER A 31 12.15 -14.38 9.26
C SER A 31 12.45 -13.63 10.57
N PRO A 32 13.30 -12.59 10.54
CA PRO A 32 13.51 -11.70 11.68
C PRO A 32 12.40 -10.63 11.81
N ARG A 33 11.47 -10.51 10.85
CA ARG A 33 10.45 -9.46 10.80
C ARG A 33 9.24 -9.79 11.69
N LEU A 34 9.48 -9.74 13.00
CA LEU A 34 8.44 -9.91 14.02
C LEU A 34 7.91 -8.56 14.50
N VAL A 35 6.60 -8.39 14.53
CA VAL A 35 5.91 -7.25 15.13
C VAL A 35 5.41 -7.63 16.50
N ARG A 36 5.52 -6.71 17.46
CA ARG A 36 5.08 -6.90 18.83
C ARG A 36 4.28 -5.69 19.26
N HIS A 37 3.07 -5.92 19.72
CA HIS A 37 2.24 -4.89 20.32
C HIS A 37 1.38 -5.53 21.40
N ALA A 38 1.18 -4.84 22.53
CA ALA A 38 0.33 -5.37 23.61
C ALA A 38 -1.12 -5.54 23.16
N GLU A 39 -1.57 -4.71 22.22
CA GLU A 39 -2.92 -4.70 21.67
C GLU A 39 -2.97 -5.29 20.26
N LEU A 40 -1.98 -6.10 19.86
CA LEU A 40 -1.84 -6.56 18.47
C LEU A 40 -3.15 -7.12 17.89
N ASP A 41 -3.82 -8.02 18.61
CA ASP A 41 -5.08 -8.63 18.18
C ASP A 41 -6.30 -7.70 18.31
N ALA A 42 -6.14 -6.51 18.90
CA ALA A 42 -7.16 -5.48 19.03
C ALA A 42 -6.95 -4.30 18.05
N LEU A 43 -5.84 -4.26 17.30
CA LEU A 43 -5.62 -3.27 16.25
C LEU A 43 -6.52 -3.60 15.05
N ALA A 44 -7.65 -2.88 14.96
CA ALA A 44 -8.69 -3.17 13.96
C ALA A 44 -8.85 -2.10 12.88
N ILE A 45 -8.17 -0.96 12.99
CA ILE A 45 -8.20 0.08 11.95
C ILE A 45 -7.06 -0.16 10.96
N ALA A 46 -7.42 -0.46 9.71
CA ALA A 46 -6.46 -0.61 8.62
C ALA A 46 -6.44 0.67 7.76
N HIS A 47 -5.25 1.14 7.42
CA HIS A 47 -5.06 2.16 6.39
C HIS A 47 -4.52 1.49 5.14
N VAL A 48 -5.18 1.69 4.01
CA VAL A 48 -4.80 1.14 2.71
C VAL A 48 -4.44 2.30 1.78
N ASP A 49 -3.30 2.19 1.11
CA ASP A 49 -2.75 3.15 0.14
C ASP A 49 -2.16 2.34 -1.02
N CYS A 50 -2.50 2.68 -2.27
CA CYS A 50 -2.02 1.95 -3.44
C CYS A 50 -0.68 2.50 -3.94
N ASP A 51 0.34 1.65 -3.96
CA ASP A 51 1.68 2.00 -4.40
C ASP A 51 1.75 2.63 -5.80
N ALA A 52 2.19 3.89 -5.86
CA ALA A 52 2.41 4.65 -7.10
C ALA A 52 1.23 4.53 -8.09
N PHE A 53 0.00 4.65 -7.56
CA PHE A 53 -1.23 4.17 -8.18
C PHE A 53 -1.34 4.43 -9.69
N TYR A 54 -1.25 5.68 -10.16
CA TYR A 54 -1.42 5.98 -11.59
C TYR A 54 -0.35 5.31 -12.46
N ALA A 55 0.91 5.31 -12.04
CA ALA A 55 1.98 4.67 -12.78
C ALA A 55 1.88 3.14 -12.74
N ALA A 56 1.38 2.57 -11.64
CA ALA A 56 1.09 1.14 -11.54
C ALA A 56 -0.01 0.72 -12.53
N VAL A 57 -1.08 1.51 -12.65
CA VAL A 57 -2.14 1.27 -13.63
C VAL A 57 -1.60 1.35 -15.06
N GLU A 58 -0.80 2.36 -15.40
CA GLU A 58 -0.22 2.48 -16.74
C GLU A 58 0.72 1.32 -17.08
N LYS A 59 1.53 0.85 -16.13
CA LYS A 59 2.42 -0.31 -16.33
C LYS A 59 1.66 -1.63 -16.46
N ARG A 60 0.57 -1.81 -15.70
CA ARG A 60 -0.30 -2.97 -15.82
C ARG A 60 -0.92 -3.07 -17.22
N ASP A 61 -1.42 -1.93 -17.73
CA ASP A 61 -2.16 -1.90 -18.99
C ASP A 61 -1.24 -1.87 -20.23
N ASN A 62 0.01 -1.44 -20.06
CA ASN A 62 1.02 -1.45 -21.12
C ASN A 62 2.32 -2.14 -20.66
N PRO A 63 2.48 -3.44 -20.95
CA PRO A 63 3.66 -4.21 -20.57
C PRO A 63 5.00 -3.66 -21.08
N SER A 64 5.00 -2.87 -22.17
CA SER A 64 6.23 -2.22 -22.67
C SER A 64 6.80 -1.16 -21.71
N LEU A 65 6.04 -0.76 -20.68
CA LEU A 65 6.45 0.18 -19.64
C LEU A 65 7.01 -0.51 -18.39
N ALA A 66 6.93 -1.84 -18.28
CA ALA A 66 7.24 -2.59 -17.06
C ALA A 66 8.61 -2.21 -16.46
N ASP A 67 9.66 -2.25 -17.28
CA ASP A 67 11.04 -1.97 -16.86
C ASP A 67 11.52 -0.55 -17.19
N ARG A 68 10.61 0.34 -17.60
CA ARG A 68 10.95 1.72 -17.97
C ARG A 68 10.73 2.68 -16.79
N PRO A 69 11.58 3.72 -16.64
CA PRO A 69 11.22 4.88 -15.81
C PRO A 69 9.98 5.53 -16.42
N LEU A 70 8.94 5.70 -15.62
CA LEU A 70 7.65 6.23 -16.03
C LEU A 70 7.23 7.36 -15.09
N ILE A 71 6.79 8.46 -15.70
CA ILE A 71 6.24 9.65 -15.05
C ILE A 71 4.84 9.88 -15.61
N VAL A 72 3.85 9.95 -14.74
CA VAL A 72 2.52 10.45 -15.06
C VAL A 72 2.49 11.93 -14.71
N GLY A 73 2.26 12.79 -15.70
CA GLY A 73 2.29 14.24 -15.54
C GLY A 73 2.32 14.94 -16.90
N GLY A 74 2.22 16.27 -16.90
CA GLY A 74 2.25 17.02 -18.16
C GLY A 74 1.71 18.44 -18.04
N GLY A 75 1.73 19.16 -19.17
CA GLY A 75 1.38 20.59 -19.28
C GLY A 75 2.61 21.49 -19.27
N ALA A 76 2.51 22.67 -19.90
CA ALA A 76 3.63 23.61 -20.09
C ALA A 76 4.25 24.12 -18.75
N ARG A 77 3.45 24.15 -17.68
CA ARG A 77 3.86 24.43 -16.29
C ARG A 77 3.42 23.31 -15.34
N GLY A 78 3.42 22.10 -15.86
CA GLY A 78 2.95 20.91 -15.15
C GLY A 78 3.90 20.44 -14.05
N VAL A 79 3.35 19.62 -13.17
CA VAL A 79 4.09 18.86 -12.16
C VAL A 79 3.92 17.36 -12.38
N VAL A 80 4.82 16.58 -11.79
CA VAL A 80 4.70 15.12 -11.69
C VAL A 80 3.48 14.80 -10.83
N THR A 81 2.47 14.17 -11.41
CA THR A 81 1.32 13.66 -10.67
C THR A 81 1.72 12.39 -9.92
N THR A 82 2.41 11.47 -10.59
CA THR A 82 3.03 10.32 -9.94
C THR A 82 4.24 9.84 -10.74
N ALA A 83 5.18 9.18 -10.07
CA ALA A 83 6.33 8.53 -10.70
C ALA A 83 6.44 7.10 -10.22
N CYS A 84 6.75 6.16 -11.12
CA CYS A 84 7.02 4.77 -10.73
C CYS A 84 8.33 4.68 -9.93
N TYR A 85 8.53 3.57 -9.21
CA TYR A 85 9.75 3.36 -8.41
C TYR A 85 11.05 3.51 -9.22
N ILE A 86 11.10 3.03 -10.48
CA ILE A 86 12.27 3.21 -11.35
C ILE A 86 12.59 4.69 -11.60
N ALA A 87 11.60 5.56 -11.80
CA ALA A 87 11.86 6.99 -11.94
C ALA A 87 12.26 7.63 -10.60
N ARG A 88 11.70 7.16 -9.48
CA ARG A 88 12.03 7.63 -8.12
C ARG A 88 13.50 7.36 -7.75
N THR A 89 14.14 6.31 -8.28
CA THR A 89 15.59 6.08 -8.04
C THR A 89 16.48 7.16 -8.64
N PHE A 90 16.00 7.89 -9.65
CA PHE A 90 16.68 9.06 -10.22
C PHE A 90 16.36 10.37 -9.47
N GLY A 91 15.59 10.30 -8.38
CA GLY A 91 15.24 11.45 -7.56
C GLY A 91 13.93 12.13 -7.96
N VAL A 92 13.20 11.63 -8.96
CA VAL A 92 11.89 12.17 -9.35
C VAL A 92 10.87 11.94 -8.23
N ARG A 93 10.06 12.95 -7.92
CA ARG A 93 9.04 12.91 -6.85
C ARG A 93 7.72 13.49 -7.32
N SER A 94 6.62 13.13 -6.68
CA SER A 94 5.32 13.78 -6.90
C SER A 94 5.41 15.28 -6.58
N ALA A 95 4.57 16.08 -7.24
CA ALA A 95 4.55 17.54 -7.20
C ALA A 95 5.83 18.25 -7.71
N MET A 96 6.85 17.51 -8.15
CA MET A 96 8.05 18.09 -8.78
C MET A 96 7.70 18.75 -10.12
N PRO A 97 8.25 19.93 -10.46
CA PRO A 97 8.09 20.52 -11.78
C PRO A 97 8.57 19.58 -12.89
N MET A 98 7.81 19.47 -13.98
CA MET A 98 8.12 18.52 -15.06
C MET A 98 9.49 18.74 -15.69
N PHE A 99 9.94 20.00 -15.82
CA PHE A 99 11.27 20.31 -16.37
C PHE A 99 12.40 19.74 -15.49
N GLU A 100 12.22 19.78 -14.17
CA GLU A 100 13.21 19.25 -13.23
C GLU A 100 13.19 17.71 -13.25
N ALA A 101 12.01 17.12 -13.29
CA ALA A 101 11.85 15.67 -13.41
C ALA A 101 12.51 15.10 -14.67
N GLN A 102 12.34 15.77 -15.82
CA GLN A 102 12.99 15.39 -17.08
C GLN A 102 14.51 15.60 -17.04
N ARG A 103 14.99 16.63 -16.33
CA ARG A 103 16.43 16.84 -16.11
C ARG A 103 17.04 15.72 -15.26
N LEU A 104 16.33 15.26 -14.22
CA LEU A 104 16.77 14.18 -13.34
C LEU A 104 16.71 12.80 -14.01
N CYS A 105 15.68 12.55 -14.83
CA CYS A 105 15.50 11.28 -15.53
C CYS A 105 15.21 11.50 -17.03
N PRO A 106 16.24 11.80 -17.85
CA PRO A 106 16.05 12.11 -19.27
C PRO A 106 15.49 10.94 -20.10
N SER A 107 15.63 9.70 -19.62
CA SER A 107 15.11 8.50 -20.27
C SER A 107 13.67 8.14 -19.87
N ALA A 108 13.06 8.91 -18.97
CA ALA A 108 11.70 8.67 -18.51
C ALA A 108 10.68 8.77 -19.65
N VAL A 109 9.77 7.79 -19.69
CA VAL A 109 8.52 7.92 -20.45
C VAL A 109 7.61 8.85 -19.67
N VAL A 110 7.08 9.87 -20.34
CA VAL A 110 6.09 10.77 -19.78
C VAL A 110 4.74 10.47 -20.41
N VAL A 111 3.72 10.22 -19.60
CA VAL A 111 2.34 10.01 -20.04
C VAL A 111 1.41 11.03 -19.39
N PRO A 112 0.44 11.59 -20.13
CA PRO A 112 -0.56 12.48 -19.55
C PRO A 112 -1.48 11.69 -18.59
N PRO A 113 -1.99 12.32 -17.52
CA PRO A 113 -2.93 11.66 -16.62
C PRO A 113 -4.27 11.33 -17.31
N ASP A 114 -4.75 10.10 -17.15
CA ASP A 114 -6.08 9.65 -17.54
C ASP A 114 -6.97 9.44 -16.29
N ILE A 115 -7.56 10.53 -15.80
CA ILE A 115 -8.34 10.53 -14.55
C ILE A 115 -9.56 9.59 -14.61
N PRO A 116 -10.37 9.55 -15.69
CA PRO A 116 -11.46 8.58 -15.80
C PRO A 116 -11.01 7.13 -15.66
N LYS A 117 -9.90 6.76 -16.31
CA LYS A 117 -9.29 5.42 -16.19
C LYS A 117 -8.88 5.12 -14.76
N TYR A 118 -8.17 6.02 -14.08
CA TYR A 118 -7.74 5.79 -12.69
C TYR A 118 -8.93 5.71 -11.74
N ALA A 119 -9.97 6.52 -11.94
CA ALA A 119 -11.18 6.48 -11.14
C ALA A 119 -11.95 5.17 -11.30
N ALA A 120 -11.94 4.56 -12.50
CA ALA A 120 -12.53 3.25 -12.73
C ALA A 120 -11.80 2.16 -11.94
N VAL A 121 -10.46 2.10 -12.04
CA VAL A 121 -9.65 1.13 -11.28
C VAL A 121 -9.80 1.33 -9.77
N ALA A 122 -9.83 2.58 -9.31
CA ALA A 122 -10.03 2.90 -7.90
C ALA A 122 -11.38 2.40 -7.35
N ARG A 123 -12.44 2.40 -8.18
CA ARG A 123 -13.73 1.80 -7.78
C ARG A 123 -13.63 0.28 -7.64
N GLU A 124 -12.85 -0.38 -8.47
CA GLU A 124 -12.60 -1.83 -8.33
C GLU A 124 -11.86 -2.13 -7.02
N VAL A 125 -10.83 -1.37 -6.69
CA VAL A 125 -10.10 -1.48 -5.41
C VAL A 125 -11.04 -1.22 -4.22
N ARG A 126 -11.85 -0.15 -4.26
CA ARG A 126 -12.85 0.12 -3.23
C ARG A 126 -13.86 -1.01 -3.06
N ARG A 127 -14.28 -1.66 -4.14
CA ARG A 127 -15.17 -2.83 -4.05
C ARG A 127 -14.53 -3.99 -3.28
N LEU A 128 -13.22 -4.18 -3.40
CA LEU A 128 -12.49 -5.17 -2.61
C LEU A 128 -12.42 -4.78 -1.14
N MET A 129 -12.21 -3.49 -0.84
CA MET A 129 -12.27 -2.97 0.54
C MET A 129 -13.65 -3.21 1.17
N TYR A 130 -14.74 -2.90 0.46
CA TYR A 130 -16.11 -3.14 0.95
C TYR A 130 -16.46 -4.62 1.14
N ALA A 131 -15.73 -5.53 0.48
CA ALA A 131 -15.90 -6.96 0.71
C ALA A 131 -15.32 -7.41 2.07
N LEU A 132 -14.42 -6.63 2.67
CA LEU A 132 -13.83 -6.91 3.99
C LEU A 132 -14.68 -6.35 5.13
N THR A 133 -15.20 -5.13 4.95
CA THR A 133 -16.02 -4.42 5.94
C THR A 133 -16.90 -3.37 5.24
N PRO A 134 -18.14 -3.12 5.71
CA PRO A 134 -18.92 -1.98 5.23
C PRO A 134 -18.37 -0.64 5.74
N MET A 135 -17.54 -0.63 6.78
CA MET A 135 -16.99 0.57 7.41
C MET A 135 -15.71 1.02 6.69
N VAL A 136 -15.88 1.66 5.54
CA VAL A 136 -14.78 2.20 4.71
C VAL A 136 -14.93 3.71 4.60
N GLU A 137 -13.87 4.44 4.94
CA GLU A 137 -13.76 5.89 4.80
C GLU A 137 -12.69 6.23 3.73
N PRO A 138 -13.09 6.56 2.49
CA PRO A 138 -12.16 6.98 1.45
C PRO A 138 -11.51 8.33 1.78
N VAL A 139 -10.19 8.40 1.68
CA VAL A 139 -9.40 9.63 1.90
C VAL A 139 -9.05 10.27 0.55
N SER A 140 -8.69 9.45 -0.43
CA SER A 140 -8.28 9.87 -1.76
C SER A 140 -8.77 8.89 -2.82
N ILE A 141 -8.24 8.99 -4.05
CA ILE A 141 -8.59 8.05 -5.12
C ILE A 141 -8.09 6.63 -4.81
N ASP A 142 -6.94 6.51 -4.17
CA ASP A 142 -6.20 5.27 -3.89
C ASP A 142 -6.04 4.95 -2.40
N GLU A 143 -6.51 5.83 -1.51
CA GLU A 143 -6.39 5.69 -0.05
C GLU A 143 -7.75 5.57 0.66
N ALA A 144 -7.79 4.72 1.69
CA ALA A 144 -8.95 4.60 2.58
C ALA A 144 -8.57 4.06 3.97
N TYR A 145 -9.35 4.45 4.98
CA TYR A 145 -9.41 3.76 6.27
C TYR A 145 -10.51 2.72 6.28
N LEU A 146 -10.24 1.58 6.89
CA LEU A 146 -11.17 0.47 7.08
C LEU A 146 -11.26 0.15 8.58
N ASP A 147 -12.47 0.09 9.12
CA ASP A 147 -12.71 -0.46 10.46
C ASP A 147 -13.08 -1.94 10.35
N LEU A 148 -12.17 -2.79 10.83
CA LEU A 148 -12.29 -4.25 10.82
C LEU A 148 -12.75 -4.82 12.17
N SER A 149 -13.21 -3.96 13.10
CA SER A 149 -13.67 -4.40 14.43
C SER A 149 -14.81 -5.41 14.30
N GLY A 150 -14.68 -6.57 14.97
CA GLY A 150 -15.74 -7.59 14.97
C GLY A 150 -15.80 -8.47 13.71
N THR A 151 -14.84 -8.33 12.78
CA THR A 151 -14.79 -9.12 11.54
C THR A 151 -14.01 -10.44 11.69
N GLU A 152 -13.50 -10.75 12.88
CA GLU A 152 -12.54 -11.85 13.11
C GLU A 152 -13.13 -13.22 12.80
N ARG A 153 -14.42 -13.42 13.11
CA ARG A 153 -15.12 -14.68 12.77
C ARG A 153 -15.30 -14.86 11.27
N LEU A 154 -15.53 -13.77 10.54
CA LEU A 154 -15.73 -13.80 9.09
C LEU A 154 -14.40 -14.14 8.38
N HIS A 155 -13.30 -13.53 8.82
CA HIS A 155 -12.00 -13.65 8.18
C HIS A 155 -11.11 -14.76 8.78
N GLY A 156 -11.50 -15.33 9.92
CA GLY A 156 -10.80 -16.44 10.58
C GLY A 156 -9.51 -16.04 11.32
N MET A 157 -9.22 -14.74 11.41
CA MET A 157 -8.04 -14.18 12.07
C MET A 157 -8.32 -12.78 12.62
N SER A 158 -7.46 -12.28 13.51
CA SER A 158 -7.51 -10.88 13.95
C SER A 158 -7.12 -9.95 12.80
N ALA A 159 -7.62 -8.72 12.80
CA ALA A 159 -7.40 -7.73 11.74
C ALA A 159 -5.91 -7.34 11.54
N ALA A 160 -5.05 -7.62 12.52
CA ALA A 160 -3.62 -7.39 12.41
C ALA A 160 -2.89 -8.47 11.58
N LYS A 161 -3.56 -9.57 11.23
CA LYS A 161 -3.02 -10.71 10.46
C LYS A 161 -3.54 -10.66 9.03
#